data_AF-A0A511N1V4-F1
#
_entry.id   AF-A0A511N1V4-F1
#
_cell.length_a   1.000
_cell.length_b   1.000
_cell.length_c   1.000
_cell.angle_alpha   90.00
_cell.angle_beta   90.00
_cell.angle_gamma   90.00
#
_symmetry.space_group_name_H-M   'P 1'
#
loop_
_entity.id
_entity.type
_entity.pdbx_description
1 polymer ?
#
loop_
_entity_poly.entity_id
_entity_poly.type
_entity_poly.pdbx_seq_one_letter_code
_entity_poly.pdbx_strand_id
1 'polypeptide(L)'
;MLTVKTLMEMGEIHTPHRKIGSVVDVVINHQLGRVIAYLVRSEAFHTQEAVLFDALMYHSEHRGYVQSSDDVVPLIKLPRLQALAEEYQVIGKPWLDFEGREIGTIEDISFDGQTGYVMYYKIKFHPHVPVVTPMMSAALSPFRGQ
;
A
#
# COMPACT_ATOMS: atom_id res chain seq x y z
N MET A 1 -12.22 9.66 -1.66
CA MET A 1 -11.12 8.90 -1.01
C MET A 1 -11.01 7.59 -1.76
N LEU A 2 -9.80 7.10 -2.00
CA LEU A 2 -9.56 5.87 -2.76
C LEU A 2 -8.76 4.90 -1.89
N THR A 3 -8.99 3.59 -2.05
CA THR A 3 -8.17 2.56 -1.41
C THR A 3 -7.37 1.80 -2.47
N VAL A 4 -6.14 1.42 -2.12
CA VAL A 4 -5.28 0.65 -3.02
C VAL A 4 -5.92 -0.69 -3.35
N LYS A 5 -6.52 -1.36 -2.36
CA LYS A 5 -7.21 -2.64 -2.58
C LYS A 5 -8.34 -2.53 -3.60
N THR A 6 -9.24 -1.55 -3.48
CA THR A 6 -10.35 -1.39 -4.44
C THR A 6 -9.85 -1.06 -5.84
N LEU A 7 -8.78 -0.28 -5.95
CA LEU A 7 -8.13 0.00 -7.24
C LEU A 7 -7.50 -1.26 -7.85
N MET A 8 -6.85 -2.12 -7.07
CA MET A 8 -6.29 -3.37 -7.59
C MET A 8 -7.37 -4.40 -7.97
N GLU A 9 -8.52 -4.39 -7.27
CA GLU A 9 -9.62 -5.32 -7.54
C GLU A 9 -10.48 -4.89 -8.73
N MET A 10 -10.71 -3.59 -8.90
CA MET A 10 -11.72 -3.06 -9.85
C MET A 10 -11.24 -1.87 -10.68
N GLY A 11 -10.06 -1.34 -10.40
CA GLY A 11 -9.54 -0.13 -11.03
C GLY A 11 -9.13 -0.36 -12.48
N GLU A 12 -9.52 0.57 -13.34
CA GLU A 12 -9.15 0.58 -14.75
C GLU A 12 -8.65 1.95 -15.17
N ILE A 13 -7.68 1.98 -16.08
CA ILE A 13 -7.25 3.21 -16.74
C ILE A 13 -7.82 3.28 -18.15
N HIS A 14 -8.35 4.45 -18.48
CA HIS A 14 -8.99 4.76 -19.75
C HIS A 14 -8.38 6.00 -20.38
N THR A 15 -8.42 6.04 -21.70
CA THR A 15 -8.39 7.28 -22.49
C THR A 15 -9.82 7.67 -22.83
N PRO A 16 -10.10 8.85 -23.39
CA PRO A 16 -11.44 9.21 -23.85
C PRO A 16 -12.04 8.22 -24.86
N HIS A 17 -11.20 7.43 -25.55
CA HIS A 17 -11.61 6.59 -26.67
C HIS A 17 -11.55 5.08 -26.39
N ARG A 18 -10.79 4.63 -25.38
CA ARG A 18 -10.65 3.21 -25.06
C ARG A 18 -10.12 2.95 -23.66
N LYS A 19 -10.37 1.73 -23.16
CA LYS A 19 -9.66 1.14 -22.01
C LYS A 19 -8.19 0.90 -22.37
N ILE A 20 -7.29 1.24 -21.46
CA ILE A 20 -5.85 0.95 -21.53
C ILE A 20 -5.56 -0.38 -20.83
N GLY A 21 -6.06 -0.55 -19.62
CA GLY A 21 -5.82 -1.75 -18.83
C GLY A 21 -6.36 -1.66 -17.42
N SER A 22 -6.11 -2.72 -16.65
CA SER A 22 -6.50 -2.80 -15.24
C SER A 22 -5.34 -2.38 -14.34
N VAL A 23 -5.64 -1.65 -13.27
CA VAL A 23 -4.66 -1.29 -12.25
C VAL A 23 -4.26 -2.55 -11.51
N VAL A 24 -2.95 -2.80 -11.44
CA VAL A 24 -2.38 -3.94 -10.73
C VAL A 24 -1.63 -3.54 -9.48
N ASP A 25 -1.24 -2.27 -9.38
CA ASP A 25 -0.61 -1.73 -8.18
C ASP A 25 -0.65 -0.19 -8.15
N VAL A 26 -0.35 0.39 -7.00
CA VAL A 26 -0.19 1.82 -6.77
C VAL A 26 1.17 2.07 -6.14
N VAL A 27 2.02 2.85 -6.82
CA VAL A 27 3.35 3.20 -6.32
C VAL A 27 3.25 4.41 -5.40
N ILE A 28 3.67 4.23 -4.15
CA ILE A 28 3.61 5.26 -3.12
C ILE A 28 5.02 5.62 -2.67
N ASN A 29 5.34 6.91 -2.67
CA ASN A 29 6.52 7.41 -1.98
C ASN A 29 6.15 7.65 -0.51
N HIS A 30 6.54 6.72 0.37
CA HIS A 30 6.23 6.80 1.79
C HIS A 30 6.97 7.93 2.53
N GLN A 31 8.12 8.38 2.02
CA GLN A 31 8.83 9.52 2.60
C GLN A 31 8.05 10.82 2.38
N LEU A 32 7.35 10.92 1.24
CA LEU A 32 6.51 12.07 0.89
C LEU A 32 5.03 11.86 1.27
N GLY A 33 4.65 10.65 1.68
CA GLY A 33 3.26 10.28 1.93
C GLY A 33 2.36 10.47 0.71
N ARG A 34 2.86 10.24 -0.50
CA ARG A 34 2.14 10.57 -1.75
C ARG A 34 2.20 9.44 -2.78
N VAL A 35 1.09 9.22 -3.46
CA VAL A 35 1.00 8.38 -4.65
C VAL A 35 1.78 9.02 -5.80
N ILE A 36 2.61 8.23 -6.46
CA ILE A 36 3.45 8.67 -7.58
C ILE A 36 2.92 8.14 -8.91
N ALA A 37 2.44 6.90 -8.94
CA ALA A 37 1.95 6.28 -10.17
C ALA A 37 0.98 5.13 -9.89
N TYR A 38 0.16 4.82 -10.88
CA TYR A 38 -0.55 3.55 -10.99
C TYR A 38 0.21 2.61 -11.91
N LEU A 39 0.41 1.36 -11.47
CA LEU A 39 0.87 0.31 -12.36
C LEU A 39 -0.35 -0.33 -13.01
N VAL A 40 -0.30 -0.43 -14.32
CA VAL A 40 -1.40 -0.89 -15.16
C VAL A 40 -0.91 -2.08 -15.95
N ARG A 41 -1.74 -3.13 -16.05
CA ARG A 41 -1.50 -4.22 -16.98
C ARG A 41 -2.34 -4.00 -18.22
N SER A 42 -1.67 -3.71 -19.33
CA SER A 42 -2.31 -3.61 -20.64
C SER A 42 -2.84 -4.97 -21.08
N GLU A 43 -4.06 -5.02 -21.59
CA GLU A 43 -4.62 -6.23 -22.21
C GLU A 43 -3.93 -6.56 -23.54
N ALA A 44 -3.39 -5.56 -24.25
CA ALA A 44 -2.80 -5.73 -25.57
C ALA A 44 -1.35 -6.25 -25.51
N PHE A 45 -0.58 -5.82 -24.52
CA PHE A 45 0.85 -6.09 -24.44
C PHE A 45 1.23 -7.04 -23.30
N HIS A 46 0.32 -7.30 -22.36
CA HIS A 46 0.56 -8.09 -21.12
C HIS A 46 1.77 -7.62 -20.29
N THR A 47 2.34 -6.46 -20.60
CA THR A 47 3.43 -5.83 -19.87
C THR A 47 2.87 -4.91 -18.80
N GLN A 48 3.63 -4.72 -17.72
CA GLN A 48 3.36 -3.67 -16.75
C GLN A 48 3.77 -2.31 -17.33
N GLU A 49 2.81 -1.40 -17.31
CA GLU A 49 2.95 -0.01 -17.68
C GLU A 49 2.70 0.86 -16.45
N ALA A 50 3.16 2.08 -16.50
CA ALA A 50 3.01 3.06 -15.44
C ALA A 50 2.24 4.26 -15.98
N VAL A 51 1.32 4.74 -15.16
CA VAL A 51 0.60 5.98 -15.36
C VAL A 51 0.96 6.87 -14.20
N LEU A 52 1.68 7.96 -14.47
CA LEU A 52 2.04 8.91 -13.42
C LEU A 52 0.78 9.55 -12.86
N PHE A 53 0.76 9.77 -11.55
CA PHE A 53 -0.40 10.32 -10.86
C PHE A 53 -0.79 11.69 -11.43
N ASP A 54 0.20 12.53 -11.70
CA ASP A 54 -0.02 13.88 -12.25
C ASP A 54 -0.55 13.87 -13.71
N ALA A 55 -0.52 12.72 -14.41
CA ALA A 55 -1.08 12.57 -15.74
C ALA A 55 -2.59 12.22 -15.74
N LEU A 56 -3.17 11.94 -14.56
CA LEU A 56 -4.59 11.63 -14.43
C LEU A 56 -5.41 12.92 -14.50
N MET A 57 -6.29 13.01 -15.48
CA MET A 57 -7.25 14.11 -15.60
C MET A 57 -8.40 13.98 -14.61
N TYR A 58 -8.85 12.74 -14.40
CA TYR A 58 -9.95 12.41 -13.52
C TYR A 58 -9.73 11.00 -12.99
N HIS A 59 -10.22 10.76 -11.79
CA HIS A 59 -10.30 9.43 -11.24
C HIS A 59 -11.39 9.29 -10.19
N SER A 60 -11.97 8.10 -10.19
CA SER A 60 -12.92 7.59 -9.22
C SER A 60 -12.39 6.29 -8.61
N GLU A 61 -13.17 5.69 -7.72
CA GLU A 61 -12.85 4.40 -7.08
C GLU A 61 -12.58 3.26 -8.08
N HIS A 62 -13.09 3.35 -9.31
CA HIS A 62 -12.99 2.27 -10.29
C HIS A 62 -12.36 2.68 -11.61
N ARG A 63 -12.22 3.98 -11.89
CA ARG A 63 -11.71 4.44 -13.19
C ARG A 63 -10.81 5.64 -13.05
N GLY A 64 -9.62 5.55 -13.63
CA GLY A 64 -8.76 6.69 -13.92
C GLY A 64 -8.82 7.03 -15.41
N TYR A 65 -8.74 8.32 -15.73
CA TYR A 65 -8.71 8.83 -17.09
C TYR A 65 -7.42 9.61 -17.33
N VAL A 66 -6.71 9.25 -18.40
CA VAL A 66 -5.57 9.98 -18.93
C VAL A 66 -5.95 10.64 -20.26
N GLN A 67 -5.21 11.66 -20.67
CA GLN A 67 -5.53 12.39 -21.90
C GLN A 67 -5.18 11.56 -23.13
N SER A 68 -3.97 11.01 -23.17
CA SER A 68 -3.44 10.23 -24.30
C SER A 68 -2.92 8.88 -23.84
N SER A 69 -2.82 7.93 -24.77
CA SER A 69 -2.04 6.71 -24.54
C SER A 69 -0.55 6.98 -24.34
N ASP A 70 -0.05 8.15 -24.74
CA ASP A 70 1.35 8.55 -24.52
C ASP A 70 1.66 8.81 -23.04
N ASP A 71 0.63 9.06 -22.22
CA ASP A 71 0.74 9.19 -20.77
C ASP A 71 0.96 7.84 -20.06
N VAL A 72 0.88 6.74 -20.83
CA VAL A 72 1.06 5.37 -20.37
C VAL A 72 2.43 4.89 -20.84
N VAL A 73 3.35 4.71 -19.89
CA VAL A 73 4.75 4.44 -20.20
C VAL A 73 5.12 3.04 -19.72
N PRO A 74 5.75 2.19 -20.54
CA PRO A 74 6.25 0.89 -20.08
C PRO A 74 7.15 1.03 -18.84
N LEU A 75 6.89 0.24 -17.78
CA LEU A 75 7.59 0.39 -16.49
C LEU A 75 9.11 0.24 -16.62
N ILE A 76 9.57 -0.63 -17.53
CA ILE A 76 10.99 -0.85 -17.83
C ILE A 76 11.72 0.41 -18.33
N LYS A 77 10.99 1.38 -18.90
CA LYS A 77 11.54 2.67 -19.33
C LYS A 77 11.66 3.68 -18.18
N LEU A 78 11.17 3.33 -16.98
CA LEU A 78 11.15 4.16 -15.79
C LEU A 78 11.90 3.47 -14.64
N PRO A 79 13.23 3.29 -14.73
CA PRO A 79 13.99 2.47 -13.78
C PRO A 79 13.89 2.96 -12.33
N ARG A 80 13.78 4.27 -12.11
CA ARG A 80 13.57 4.83 -10.77
C ARG A 80 12.20 4.48 -10.20
N LEU A 81 11.16 4.52 -11.03
CA LEU A 81 9.81 4.15 -10.60
C LEU A 81 9.71 2.64 -10.36
N GLN A 82 10.40 1.85 -11.20
CA GLN A 82 10.50 0.41 -11.01
C GLN A 82 11.15 0.06 -9.68
N ALA A 83 12.31 0.67 -9.35
CA ALA A 83 12.93 0.49 -8.04
C ALA A 83 11.99 0.90 -6.89
N LEU A 84 11.26 2.01 -7.04
CA LEU A 84 10.27 2.43 -6.04
C LEU A 84 9.14 1.40 -5.85
N ALA A 85 8.61 0.85 -6.95
CA ALA A 85 7.57 -0.17 -6.90
C ALA A 85 8.05 -1.46 -6.21
N GLU A 86 9.29 -1.86 -6.42
CA GLU A 86 9.87 -3.07 -5.83
C GLU A 86 10.26 -2.89 -4.35
N GLU A 87 10.90 -1.77 -4.00
CA GLU A 87 11.46 -1.54 -2.66
C GLU A 87 10.41 -1.02 -1.65
N TYR A 88 9.49 -0.16 -2.13
CA TYR A 88 8.62 0.64 -1.27
C TYR A 88 7.16 0.18 -1.25
N GLN A 89 6.83 -1.00 -1.79
CA GLN A 89 5.53 -1.60 -1.53
C GLN A 89 5.40 -1.91 -0.02
N VAL A 90 4.39 -1.35 0.65
CA VAL A 90 4.19 -1.56 2.11
C VAL A 90 2.97 -2.38 2.47
N ILE A 91 2.07 -2.63 1.52
CA ILE A 91 0.96 -3.57 1.76
C ILE A 91 1.55 -4.94 2.05
N GLY A 92 1.09 -5.57 3.13
CA GLY A 92 1.60 -6.84 3.63
C GLY A 92 2.87 -6.72 4.49
N LYS A 93 3.46 -5.53 4.66
CA LYS A 93 4.61 -5.34 5.56
C LYS A 93 4.17 -5.26 7.04
N PRO A 94 5.04 -5.69 7.97
CA PRO A 94 4.84 -5.54 9.41
C PRO A 94 4.60 -4.08 9.82
N TRP A 95 3.64 -3.87 10.71
CA TRP A 95 3.45 -2.62 11.43
C TRP A 95 4.11 -2.74 12.80
N LEU A 96 5.12 -1.90 13.05
CA LEU A 96 5.91 -1.92 14.27
C LEU A 96 5.42 -0.88 15.28
N ASP A 97 5.47 -1.20 16.57
CA ASP A 97 5.36 -0.20 17.63
C ASP A 97 6.64 0.64 17.78
N PHE A 98 6.64 1.60 18.71
CA PHE A 98 7.80 2.46 18.97
C PHE A 98 9.02 1.70 19.52
N GLU A 99 8.83 0.47 20.00
CA GLU A 99 9.89 -0.41 20.50
C GLU A 99 10.41 -1.35 19.38
N GLY A 100 9.87 -1.24 18.16
CA GLY A 100 10.24 -2.07 17.02
C GLY A 100 9.58 -3.46 17.02
N ARG A 101 8.59 -3.71 17.89
CA ARG A 101 7.84 -4.97 17.93
C ARG A 101 6.74 -4.96 16.89
N GLU A 102 6.60 -6.05 16.16
CA GLU A 102 5.49 -6.23 15.23
C GLU A 102 4.17 -6.38 15.98
N ILE A 103 3.26 -5.42 15.79
CA ILE A 103 1.92 -5.42 16.39
C ILE A 103 0.82 -5.68 15.37
N GLY A 104 1.15 -5.78 14.08
CA GLY A 104 0.20 -6.06 13.03
C GLY A 104 0.80 -6.04 11.64
N THR A 105 -0.06 -6.06 10.63
CA THR A 105 0.30 -6.01 9.21
C THR A 105 -0.52 -4.93 8.51
N ILE A 106 0.09 -4.19 7.58
CA ILE A 106 -0.63 -3.22 6.74
C ILE A 106 -1.48 -3.99 5.72
N GLU A 107 -2.81 -3.88 5.82
CA GLU A 107 -3.74 -4.53 4.89
C GLU A 107 -4.09 -3.67 3.68
N ASP A 108 -4.17 -2.35 3.86
CA ASP A 108 -4.64 -1.44 2.82
C ASP A 108 -4.18 -0.01 3.11
N ILE A 109 -4.21 0.83 2.08
CA ILE A 109 -3.81 2.23 2.14
C ILE A 109 -4.91 3.05 1.48
N SER A 110 -5.38 4.07 2.19
CA SER A 110 -6.33 5.05 1.65
C SER A 110 -5.62 6.34 1.34
N PHE A 111 -5.91 6.93 0.18
CA PHE A 111 -5.34 8.21 -0.23
C PHE A 111 -6.42 9.13 -0.79
N ASP A 112 -6.13 10.42 -0.73
CA ASP A 112 -6.94 11.47 -1.33
C ASP A 112 -6.79 11.40 -2.84
N GLY A 113 -7.92 11.25 -3.54
CA GLY A 113 -7.89 11.17 -4.98
C GLY A 113 -7.32 12.46 -5.58
N GLN A 114 -7.79 13.63 -5.19
CA GLN A 114 -7.38 14.84 -5.90
C GLN A 114 -5.88 15.17 -5.75
N THR A 115 -5.30 14.87 -4.60
CA THR A 115 -3.94 15.31 -4.23
C THR A 115 -2.91 14.18 -4.24
N GLY A 116 -3.38 12.93 -4.11
CA GLY A 116 -2.54 11.74 -4.00
C GLY A 116 -1.95 11.54 -2.61
N TYR A 117 -2.29 12.38 -1.63
CA TYR A 117 -1.78 12.22 -0.27
C TYR A 117 -2.37 11.00 0.42
N VAL A 118 -1.52 10.20 1.04
CA VAL A 118 -1.94 9.08 1.89
C VAL A 118 -2.63 9.64 3.13
N MET A 119 -3.86 9.18 3.35
CA MET A 119 -4.71 9.64 4.44
C MET A 119 -4.73 8.63 5.59
N TYR A 120 -4.81 7.33 5.27
CA TYR A 120 -4.94 6.27 6.28
C TYR A 120 -4.20 4.99 5.87
N TYR A 121 -3.67 4.29 6.88
CA TYR A 121 -3.21 2.90 6.77
C TYR A 121 -4.20 2.01 7.52
N LYS A 122 -4.72 0.99 6.85
CA LYS A 122 -5.53 -0.04 7.50
C LYS A 122 -4.60 -1.12 8.03
N ILE A 123 -4.65 -1.36 9.34
CA ILE A 123 -3.75 -2.30 10.02
C ILE A 123 -4.59 -3.45 10.57
N LYS A 124 -4.18 -4.68 10.27
CA LYS A 124 -4.65 -5.88 10.97
C LYS A 124 -3.72 -6.14 12.15
N PHE A 125 -4.19 -5.84 13.35
CA PHE A 125 -3.43 -6.09 14.56
C PHE A 125 -3.31 -7.60 14.83
N HIS A 126 -2.11 -8.02 15.21
CA HIS A 126 -1.91 -9.36 15.75
C HIS A 126 -2.40 -9.38 17.20
N PRO A 127 -3.10 -10.44 17.63
CA PRO A 127 -3.49 -10.55 19.03
C PRO A 127 -2.22 -10.56 19.87
N HIS A 128 -2.05 -9.55 20.73
CA HIS A 128 -0.99 -9.55 21.72
C HIS A 128 -1.17 -10.81 22.58
N VAL A 129 -0.27 -11.78 22.43
CA VAL A 129 -0.08 -12.79 23.46
C VAL A 129 0.65 -12.07 24.59
N PRO A 130 0.03 -11.83 25.76
CA PRO A 130 0.79 -11.30 26.87
C PRO A 130 1.93 -12.26 27.16
N VAL A 131 3.16 -11.76 27.15
CA VAL A 131 4.30 -12.50 27.69
C VAL A 131 3.98 -12.69 29.16
N VAL A 132 3.45 -13.86 29.51
CA VAL A 132 3.33 -14.30 30.90
C VAL A 132 4.76 -14.39 31.40
N THR A 133 5.24 -13.31 32.00
CA THR A 133 6.45 -13.39 32.81
C THR A 133 6.07 -14.33 33.95
N PRO A 134 6.66 -15.53 34.05
CA PRO A 134 6.34 -16.41 35.16
C PRO A 134 6.65 -15.62 36.43
N MET A 135 5.60 -15.32 37.22
CA MET A 135 5.78 -14.78 38.55
C MET A 135 6.71 -15.77 39.26
N MET A 136 7.90 -15.29 39.63
CA MET A 136 8.74 -16.01 40.56
C MET A 136 7.89 -16.30 41.78
N SER A 137 7.57 -17.57 41.97
CA SER A 137 6.93 -18.11 43.15
C SER A 137 7.78 -17.70 44.35
N ALA A 138 7.35 -16.66 45.07
CA ALA A 138 7.92 -16.33 46.36
C ALA A 138 7.51 -17.46 47.30
N ALA A 139 8.42 -18.41 47.48
CA ALA A 139 8.27 -19.48 48.45
C ALA A 139 8.06 -18.87 49.84
N LEU A 140 6.82 -18.98 50.33
CA LEU A 140 6.50 -18.78 51.74
C LEU A 140 7.31 -19.77 52.56
N SER A 141 8.31 -19.28 53.28
CA SER A 141 8.99 -20.06 54.33
C SER A 141 8.10 -20.10 55.56
N PRO A 142 7.76 -21.27 56.12
CA PRO A 142 7.03 -21.36 57.37
C PRO A 142 8.01 -21.10 58.52
N PHE A 143 7.94 -19.93 59.15
CA PHE A 143 8.59 -19.73 60.45
C PHE A 143 7.78 -20.48 61.52
N ARG A 144 8.31 -21.64 61.95
CA ARG A 144 8.00 -22.27 63.23
C ARG A 144 8.75 -21.49 64.33
N GLY A 145 8.04 -21.18 65.40
CA GLY A 145 8.48 -20.23 66.43
C GLY A 145 9.54 -20.71 67.41
N GLN A 146 9.86 -19.79 68.32
CA GLN A 146 9.95 -19.96 69.77
C GLN A 146 9.71 -18.59 70.42
#